data_AF-A0A954RTI3-F1
#
_entry.id   AF-A0A954RTI3-F1
#
_cell.length_a   1.000
_cell.length_b   1.000
_cell.length_c   1.000
_cell.angle_alpha   90.00
_cell.angle_beta   90.00
_cell.angle_gamma   90.00
#
_symmetry.space_group_name_H-M   'P 1'
#
loop_
_entity.id
_entity.type
_entity.pdbx_description
1 polymer ?
#
loop_
_entity_poly.entity_id
_entity_poly.type
_entity_poly.pdbx_seq_one_letter_code
_entity_poly.pdbx_strand_id
1 'polypeptide(L)' 'SGDENILTVPGDVNVDGRFDENDLALLAELGYADEADWKHGDFDGDGRFTSADLALAFKYGWNGMSAA' A
#
# COMPACT_ATOMS: atom_id res chain seq x y z
N SER A 1 -16.92 -7.73 20.04
CA SER A 1 -15.99 -6.73 19.47
C SER A 1 -14.94 -7.51 18.75
N GLY A 2 -14.95 -7.61 17.43
CA GLY A 2 -15.15 -6.50 16.48
C GLY A 2 -13.81 -5.88 16.08
N ASP A 3 -12.71 -6.63 16.25
CA ASP A 3 -11.41 -6.25 15.72
C ASP A 3 -11.40 -6.67 14.25
N GLU A 4 -12.10 -5.93 13.39
CA GLU A 4 -11.73 -5.90 11.98
C GLU A 4 -10.24 -5.55 11.96
N ASN A 5 -9.41 -6.58 11.83
CA ASN A 5 -7.97 -6.46 11.76
C ASN A 5 -7.70 -5.71 10.46
N ILE A 6 -7.66 -4.37 10.53
CA ILE A 6 -7.23 -3.46 9.48
C ILE A 6 -5.73 -3.75 9.30
N LEU A 7 -5.44 -4.90 8.69
CA LEU A 7 -4.09 -5.29 8.31
C LEU A 7 -3.72 -4.35 7.18
N THR A 8 -3.00 -3.28 7.51
CA THR A 8 -2.33 -2.45 6.51
C THR A 8 -1.37 -3.35 5.74
N VAL A 9 -1.69 -3.61 4.49
CA VAL A 9 -0.82 -4.36 3.57
C VAL A 9 -0.04 -3.39 2.69
N PRO A 10 1.18 -3.73 2.24
CA PRO A 10 1.88 -2.92 1.25
C PRO A 10 0.96 -2.53 0.08
N GLY A 11 0.88 -1.25 -0.26
CA GLY A 11 -0.07 -0.78 -1.26
C GLY A 11 -1.37 -0.17 -0.72
N ASP A 12 -1.78 -0.49 0.51
CA ASP A 12 -3.05 -0.04 1.12
C ASP A 12 -2.93 1.39 1.66
N VAL A 13 -3.10 2.36 0.77
CA VAL A 13 -2.88 3.80 1.02
C VAL A 13 -4.08 4.40 1.74
N ASN A 14 -5.29 3.92 1.43
CA ASN A 14 -6.52 4.36 2.09
C ASN A 14 -6.78 3.63 3.43
N VAL A 15 -5.99 2.60 3.75
CA VAL A 15 -6.05 1.81 4.97
C VAL A 15 -7.39 1.06 5.10
N ASP A 16 -7.89 0.55 3.97
CA ASP A 16 -9.12 -0.25 3.89
C ASP A 16 -8.88 -1.77 3.98
N GLY A 17 -7.61 -2.18 4.10
CA GLY A 17 -7.17 -3.57 4.19
C GLY A 17 -6.95 -4.25 2.84
N ARG A 18 -6.99 -3.49 1.74
CA ARG A 18 -6.80 -4.01 0.37
C ARG A 18 -5.83 -3.11 -0.38
N PHE A 19 -5.20 -3.71 -1.39
CA PHE A 19 -4.50 -2.95 -2.42
C PHE A 19 -5.30 -3.07 -3.71
N ASP A 20 -5.96 -1.98 -4.11
CA ASP A 20 -6.76 -1.90 -5.32
C ASP A 20 -6.56 -0.60 -6.11
N GLU A 21 -7.43 -0.38 -7.11
CA GLU A 21 -7.34 0.79 -7.99
C GLU A 21 -7.55 2.13 -7.26
N ASN A 22 -8.24 2.13 -6.10
CA ASN A 22 -8.44 3.32 -5.29
C ASN A 22 -7.12 3.76 -4.64
N ASP A 23 -6.29 2.82 -4.19
CA ASP A 23 -4.97 3.15 -3.64
C ASP A 23 -4.04 3.75 -4.69
N LEU A 24 -4.06 3.18 -5.89
CA LEU A 24 -3.29 3.70 -7.02
C LEU A 24 -3.76 5.10 -7.44
N ALA A 25 -5.07 5.35 -7.41
CA ALA A 25 -5.62 6.68 -7.68
C ALA A 25 -5.18 7.70 -6.62
N LEU A 26 -5.16 7.31 -5.34
CA LEU A 26 -4.70 8.17 -4.25
C LEU A 26 -3.20 8.46 -4.34
N LEU A 27 -2.36 7.47 -4.67
CA LEU A 27 -0.92 7.69 -4.91
C LEU A 27 -0.70 8.69 -6.06
N ALA A 28 -1.48 8.56 -7.14
CA ALA A 28 -1.39 9.47 -8.27
C ALA A 28 -1.83 10.91 -7.91
N GLU A 29 -2.80 11.07 -7.00
CA GLU A 29 -3.27 12.37 -6.52
C GLU A 29 -2.31 13.03 -5.52
N LEU A 30 -1.76 12.25 -4.58
CA LEU A 30 -0.82 12.72 -3.57
C LEU A 30 0.54 13.09 -4.19
N GLY A 31 0.91 12.43 -5.29
CA GLY A 31 2.15 12.66 -5.99
C GLY A 31 3.37 12.09 -5.25
N TYR A 32 4.54 12.23 -5.87
CA TYR A 32 5.80 11.71 -5.34
C TYR A 32 6.51 12.76 -4.49
N ALA A 33 6.88 12.41 -3.27
CA ALA A 33 7.73 13.21 -2.39
C ALA A 33 9.15 12.62 -2.35
N ASP A 34 10.17 13.48 -2.19
CA ASP A 34 11.57 13.05 -1.98
C ASP A 34 11.75 12.28 -0.66
N GLU A 35 10.89 12.57 0.32
CA GLU A 35 10.70 11.82 1.57
C GLU A 35 9.28 11.27 1.55
N ALA A 36 9.13 10.05 1.04
CA ALA A 36 7.85 9.38 0.99
C ALA A 36 7.55 8.75 2.36
N ASP A 37 6.32 8.87 2.81
CA ASP A 37 5.76 8.04 3.88
C ASP A 37 4.83 6.99 3.25
N TRP A 38 4.20 6.17 4.08
CA TRP A 38 3.25 5.15 3.64
C TRP A 38 2.18 5.69 2.67
N LYS A 39 1.66 6.90 2.89
CA LYS A 39 0.61 7.50 2.05
C LYS A 39 1.15 7.98 0.70
N HIS A 40 2.44 8.28 0.65
CA HIS A 40 3.14 8.63 -0.59
C HIS A 40 3.81 7.41 -1.25
N GLY A 41 3.56 6.20 -0.73
CA GLY A 41 3.94 4.93 -1.32
C GLY A 41 5.24 4.30 -0.81
N ASP A 42 5.83 4.82 0.27
CA ASP A 42 6.94 4.15 0.95
C ASP A 42 6.41 2.95 1.76
N PHE A 43 6.35 1.79 1.11
CA PHE A 43 5.79 0.57 1.69
C PHE A 43 6.86 -0.32 2.31
N ASP A 44 8.14 -0.14 1.95
CA ASP A 44 9.26 -0.85 2.57
C ASP A 44 9.93 -0.06 3.72
N GLY A 45 9.62 1.22 3.87
CA GLY A 45 10.05 2.09 4.96
C GLY A 45 11.43 2.69 4.75
N ASP A 46 11.94 2.72 3.52
CA ASP A 46 13.26 3.30 3.19
C ASP A 46 13.24 4.83 3.01
N GLY A 47 12.05 5.44 3.09
CA GLY A 47 11.80 6.86 2.96
C GLY A 47 11.64 7.34 1.52
N ARG A 48 11.53 6.43 0.52
CA ARG A 48 11.43 6.80 -0.89
C ARG A 48 10.38 5.95 -1.61
N PHE A 49 9.60 6.60 -2.47
CA PHE A 49 8.75 5.86 -3.40
C PHE A 49 9.57 5.34 -4.59
N THR A 50 9.74 4.02 -4.66
CA THR A 50 10.48 3.35 -5.73
C THR A 50 9.68 2.19 -6.34
N SER A 51 10.26 1.56 -7.36
CA SER A 51 9.68 0.33 -7.91
C SER A 51 9.73 -0.85 -6.94
N ALA A 52 10.55 -0.78 -5.87
CA ALA A 52 10.59 -1.81 -4.83
C ALA A 52 9.29 -1.82 -4.02
N ASP A 53 8.75 -0.65 -3.70
CA ASP A 53 7.47 -0.48 -3.01
C ASP A 53 6.31 -1.07 -3.81
N LEU A 54 6.26 -0.75 -5.11
CA LEU A 54 5.26 -1.33 -6.00
C LEU A 54 5.41 -2.85 -6.09
N ALA A 55 6.63 -3.38 -6.17
CA ALA A 55 6.85 -4.82 -6.15
C ALA A 55 6.40 -5.46 -4.82
N LEU A 56 6.58 -4.77 -3.69
CA LEU A 56 6.09 -5.19 -2.38
C LEU A 56 4.55 -5.21 -2.35
N ALA A 57 3.91 -4.16 -2.86
CA ALA A 57 2.46 -4.03 -2.97
C ALA A 57 1.84 -5.13 -3.85
N PHE A 58 2.42 -5.41 -5.03
CA PHE A 58 1.94 -6.52 -5.85
C PHE A 58 2.17 -7.89 -5.23
N LYS A 59 3.22 -8.05 -4.43
CA LYS A 59 3.57 -9.33 -3.79
C LYS A 59 2.72 -9.64 -2.55
N TYR A 60 2.41 -8.62 -1.74
CA TYR A 60 1.79 -8.78 -0.42
C TYR A 60 0.45 -8.05 -0.26
N GLY A 61 0.21 -6.99 -1.02
CA GLY A 61 -1.04 -6.20 -1.01
C GLY A 61 -2.18 -6.85 -1.77
N TRP A 62 -1.86 -7.65 -2.79
CA TRP A 62 -2.86 -8.40 -3.56
C TRP A 62 -3.43 -9.56 -2.72
N ASN A 63 -4.35 -9.25 -1.80
CA ASN A 63 -5.14 -10.22 -1.04
C ASN A 63 -6.22 -10.93 -1.91
N GLY A 64 -5.95 -11.10 -3.22
CA GLY A 64 -6.74 -11.93 -4.13
C GLY A 64 -6.39 -13.43 -4.07
N MET A 65 -5.47 -13.84 -3.21
CA MET A 65 -5.23 -15.25 -2.92
C MET A 65 -5.28 -15.48 -1.42
N SER A 66 -6.50 -15.75 -0.94
CA SER A 66 -6.68 -16.68 0.18
C SER A 66 -5.73 -17.84 -0.07
N ALA A 67 -4.73 -18.00 0.80
CA ALA A 67 -4.00 -19.25 0.90
C ALA A 67 -5.06 -20.37 0.98
N ALA A 68 -5.02 -21.27 0.01
CA ALA A 68 -5.75 -22.53 0.06
C ALA A 68 -5.16 -23.44 1.14
#